data_AF-A0A8T1KCL5-F1
#
_entry.id   AF-A0A8T1KCL5-F1
#
_cell.length_a   1.000
_cell.length_b   1.000
_cell.length_c   1.000
_cell.angle_alpha   90.00
_cell.angle_beta   90.00
_cell.angle_gamma   90.00
#
_symmetry.space_group_name_H-M   'P 1'
#
loop_
_entity.id
_entity.type
_entity.pdbx_description
1 polymer ?
#
loop_
_entity_poly.entity_id
_entity_poly.type
_entity_poly.pdbx_seq_one_letter_code
_entity_poly.pdbx_strand_id
1 'polypeptide(L)'
;MFASLKSIYFKVMLKSLALRYVMGDADGAQFNAVMEALPDRNVENLMCFWHMITKLYEHDNNVSPAKLALVAADVYEMHYATSESHFHARKSMAVRRWVAD
;
A
#
# COMPACT_ATOMS: atom_id res chain seq x y z
N MET A 1 -2.82 19.03 -9.11
CA MET A 1 -3.39 17.76 -9.61
C MET A 1 -4.80 17.47 -9.05
N PHE A 2 -4.97 17.37 -7.74
CA PHE A 2 -6.28 17.04 -7.12
C PHE A 2 -7.42 18.03 -7.43
N ALA A 3 -7.15 19.34 -7.50
CA ALA A 3 -8.17 20.32 -7.88
C ALA A 3 -8.72 20.07 -9.30
N SER A 4 -7.84 19.79 -10.26
CA SER A 4 -8.22 19.44 -11.62
C SER A 4 -9.00 18.12 -11.66
N LEU A 5 -8.58 17.12 -10.88
CA LEU A 5 -9.30 15.84 -10.77
C LEU A 5 -10.72 16.03 -10.23
N LYS A 6 -10.88 16.79 -9.13
CA LYS A 6 -12.19 17.13 -8.55
C LYS A 6 -13.07 17.84 -9.58
N SER A 7 -12.50 18.79 -10.33
CA SER A 7 -13.22 19.54 -11.37
C SER A 7 -13.70 18.63 -12.51
N ILE A 8 -12.82 17.77 -13.04
CA ILE A 8 -13.15 16.84 -14.12
C ILE A 8 -14.20 15.83 -13.65
N TYR A 9 -14.01 15.24 -12.47
CA TYR A 9 -14.97 14.29 -11.90
C TYR A 9 -16.36 14.91 -11.75
N PHE A 10 -16.45 16.13 -11.22
CA PHE A 10 -17.73 16.83 -11.10
C PHE A 10 -18.38 17.08 -12.46
N LYS A 11 -17.61 17.52 -13.47
CA LYS A 11 -18.15 17.77 -14.81
C LYS A 11 -18.71 16.51 -15.47
N VAL A 12 -18.07 15.36 -15.26
CA VAL A 12 -18.48 14.08 -15.87
C VAL A 12 -19.60 13.42 -15.08
N MET A 13 -19.48 13.39 -13.75
CA MET A 13 -20.36 12.60 -12.88
C MET A 13 -21.49 13.42 -12.26
N LEU A 14 -21.44 14.76 -12.40
CA LEU A 14 -22.35 15.73 -11.75
C LEU A 14 -22.45 15.55 -10.23
N LYS A 15 -21.38 15.05 -9.62
CA LYS A 15 -21.27 14.74 -8.19
C LYS A 15 -19.90 15.15 -7.67
N SER A 16 -19.84 15.60 -6.42
CA SER A 16 -18.57 15.87 -5.76
C SER A 16 -17.75 14.59 -5.60
N LEU A 17 -16.44 14.69 -5.83
CA LEU A 17 -15.52 13.59 -5.59
C LEU A 17 -15.34 13.41 -4.08
N ALA A 18 -15.87 12.31 -3.55
CA ALA A 18 -15.64 11.86 -2.18
C ALA A 18 -14.62 10.70 -2.21
N LEU A 19 -13.46 10.93 -1.62
CA LEU A 19 -12.42 9.91 -1.51
C LEU A 19 -12.49 9.29 -0.11
N ARG A 20 -12.47 7.96 -0.05
CA ARG A 20 -12.35 7.20 1.20
C ARG A 20 -10.94 6.68 1.41
N TYR A 21 -10.31 6.24 0.32
CA TYR A 21 -8.97 5.66 0.33
C TYR A 21 -8.11 6.31 -0.76
N VAL A 22 -6.85 6.55 -0.46
CA VAL A 22 -5.82 6.93 -1.42
C VAL A 22 -4.65 5.97 -1.24
N MET A 23 -4.17 5.38 -2.34
CA MET A 23 -3.00 4.51 -2.33
C MET A 23 -1.81 5.22 -2.96
N GLY A 24 -0.68 5.26 -2.24
CA GLY A 24 0.56 5.91 -2.67
C GLY A 24 1.79 5.08 -2.37
N ASP A 25 2.96 5.62 -2.68
CA ASP A 25 4.23 5.11 -2.14
C ASP A 25 4.42 5.57 -0.68
N ALA A 26 5.41 5.01 0.02
CA ALA A 26 5.80 5.36 1.38
C ALA A 26 6.58 6.69 1.43
N ASP A 27 6.16 7.65 0.61
CA ASP A 27 6.84 8.93 0.45
C ASP A 27 6.10 10.03 1.23
N GLY A 28 6.85 10.75 2.06
CA GLY A 28 6.30 11.81 2.89
C GLY A 28 5.73 12.98 2.09
N ALA A 29 6.27 13.28 0.91
CA ALA A 29 5.74 14.34 0.05
C ALA A 29 4.40 13.93 -0.55
N GLN A 30 4.22 12.67 -0.97
CA GLN A 30 2.93 12.14 -1.39
C GLN A 30 1.89 12.21 -0.26
N PHE A 31 2.26 11.77 0.96
CA PHE A 31 1.36 11.87 2.12
C PHE A 31 0.92 13.32 2.38
N ASN A 32 1.88 14.25 2.46
CA ASN A 32 1.59 15.65 2.74
C ASN A 32 0.73 16.30 1.64
N ALA A 33 1.02 16.02 0.37
CA ALA A 33 0.23 16.55 -0.74
C ALA A 33 -1.22 16.05 -0.73
N VAL A 34 -1.44 14.79 -0.34
CA VAL A 34 -2.79 14.22 -0.19
C VAL A 34 -3.53 14.90 0.96
N MET A 35 -2.89 15.06 2.11
CA MET A 35 -3.48 15.71 3.30
C MET A 35 -3.80 17.19 3.06
N GLU A 36 -2.95 17.92 2.31
CA GLU A 36 -3.20 19.31 1.92
C GLU A 36 -4.38 19.42 0.94
N ALA A 37 -4.43 18.56 -0.08
CA ALA A 37 -5.44 18.61 -1.12
C ALA A 37 -6.82 18.07 -0.69
N LEU A 38 -6.84 17.23 0.33
CA LEU A 38 -8.03 16.56 0.86
C LEU A 38 -8.13 16.85 2.36
N PRO A 39 -8.54 18.07 2.77
CA PRO A 39 -8.65 18.43 4.18
C PRO A 39 -9.77 17.68 4.92
N ASP A 40 -10.60 16.94 4.19
CA ASP A 40 -11.63 16.08 4.76
C ASP A 40 -10.93 14.87 5.43
N ARG A 41 -10.93 14.87 6.77
CA ARG A 41 -10.17 13.92 7.61
C ARG A 41 -10.62 12.45 7.50
N ASN A 42 -11.55 12.16 6.61
CA ASN A 42 -12.12 10.83 6.39
C ASN A 42 -11.35 10.01 5.33
N VAL A 43 -10.33 10.60 4.70
CA VAL A 43 -9.47 9.92 3.73
C VAL A 43 -8.37 9.14 4.44
N GLU A 44 -8.34 7.83 4.19
CA GLU A 44 -7.27 6.96 4.67
C GLU A 44 -6.19 6.84 3.60
N ASN A 45 -4.95 7.15 3.98
CA ASN A 45 -3.77 6.97 3.13
C ASN A 45 -3.22 5.55 3.35
N LEU A 46 -3.20 4.78 2.27
CA LEU A 46 -2.77 3.39 2.25
C LEU A 46 -1.49 3.24 1.42
N MET A 47 -0.64 2.31 1.84
CA MET A 47 0.50 1.88 1.05
C MET A 47 0.04 1.06 -0.14
N CYS A 48 0.47 1.44 -1.35
CA CYS A 48 0.19 0.69 -2.56
C CYS A 48 0.91 -0.66 -2.53
N PHE A 49 0.17 -1.76 -2.64
CA PHE A 49 0.73 -3.11 -2.66
C PHE A 49 1.73 -3.30 -3.81
N TRP A 50 1.46 -2.71 -4.98
CA TRP A 50 2.37 -2.77 -6.13
C TRP A 50 3.72 -2.09 -5.84
N HIS A 51 3.73 -0.92 -5.21
CA HIS A 51 4.99 -0.25 -4.85
C HIS A 51 5.78 -1.09 -3.85
N MET A 52 5.09 -1.67 -2.85
CA MET A 52 5.73 -2.52 -1.85
C MET A 52 6.34 -3.79 -2.49
N ILE A 53 5.62 -4.49 -3.38
CA ILE A 53 6.18 -5.70 -4.02
C ILE A 53 7.31 -5.36 -4.99
N THR A 54 7.22 -4.22 -5.69
CA THR A 54 8.30 -3.73 -6.55
C THR A 54 9.55 -3.46 -5.71
N LYS A 55 9.39 -2.78 -4.56
CA LYS A 55 10.48 -2.54 -3.60
C LYS A 55 11.09 -3.84 -3.05
N LEU A 56 10.29 -4.89 -2.87
CA LEU A 56 10.80 -6.19 -2.49
C LEU A 56 11.69 -6.80 -3.58
N TYR A 57 11.33 -6.68 -4.85
CA TYR A 57 12.13 -7.21 -5.97
C TYR A 57 13.31 -6.32 -6.36
N GLU A 58 13.30 -5.04 -5.99
CA GLU A 58 14.44 -4.12 -6.09
C GLU A 58 15.51 -4.37 -5.01
N HIS A 59 15.40 -5.44 -4.23
CA HIS A 59 16.30 -5.69 -3.10
C HIS A 59 17.76 -5.86 -3.55
N ASP A 60 18.66 -5.58 -2.61
CA ASP A 60 20.11 -5.69 -2.81
C ASP A 60 20.54 -7.13 -3.14
N ASN A 61 21.63 -7.31 -3.88
CA ASN A 61 22.12 -8.62 -4.36
C ASN A 61 22.45 -9.65 -3.24
N ASN A 62 22.31 -9.25 -1.98
CA ASN A 62 22.58 -10.04 -0.78
C ASN A 62 21.46 -11.01 -0.36
N VAL A 63 20.24 -10.94 -0.93
CA VAL A 63 19.20 -11.94 -0.66
C VAL A 63 19.15 -12.97 -1.78
N SER A 64 19.22 -14.26 -1.41
CA SER A 64 19.14 -15.36 -2.37
C SER A 64 17.78 -15.38 -3.09
N PRO A 65 17.72 -15.84 -4.35
CA PRO A 65 16.45 -15.96 -5.07
C PRO A 65 15.39 -16.80 -4.33
N ALA A 66 15.83 -17.84 -3.63
CA ALA A 66 14.95 -18.68 -2.82
C ALA A 66 14.34 -17.92 -1.63
N LYS A 67 15.15 -17.12 -0.93
CA LYS A 67 14.68 -16.29 0.19
C LYS A 67 13.77 -15.18 -0.30
N LEU A 68 14.07 -14.56 -1.44
CA LEU A 68 13.19 -13.57 -2.08
C LEU A 68 11.83 -14.17 -2.45
N ALA A 69 11.81 -15.37 -3.05
CA ALA A 69 10.57 -16.06 -3.39
C ALA A 69 9.73 -16.41 -2.15
N LEU A 70 10.39 -16.83 -1.06
CA LEU A 70 9.73 -17.08 0.22
C LEU A 70 9.08 -15.81 0.79
N VAL A 71 9.84 -14.70 0.84
CA VAL A 71 9.32 -13.42 1.35
C VAL A 71 8.16 -12.93 0.49
N ALA A 72 8.27 -13.03 -0.84
CA ALA A 72 7.20 -12.64 -1.75
C ALA A 72 5.92 -13.46 -1.52
N ALA A 73 6.03 -14.78 -1.41
CA ALA A 73 4.88 -15.66 -1.11
C ALA A 73 4.21 -15.28 0.21
N ASP A 74 4.99 -15.01 1.25
CA ASP A 74 4.48 -14.60 2.55
C ASP A 74 3.77 -13.24 2.51
N VAL A 75 4.30 -12.31 1.73
CA VAL A 75 3.69 -11.01 1.47
C VAL A 75 2.36 -11.13 0.72
N TYR A 76 2.26 -12.03 -0.26
CA TYR A 76 0.99 -12.32 -0.92
C TYR A 76 -0.03 -12.95 0.04
N GLU A 77 0.38 -13.89 0.88
CA GLU A 77 -0.50 -14.48 1.90
C GLU A 77 -1.03 -13.43 2.90
N MET A 78 -0.19 -12.44 3.25
CA MET A 78 -0.63 -11.30 4.06
C MET A 78 -1.62 -10.40 3.29
N HIS A 79 -1.39 -10.14 2.02
CA HIS A 79 -2.26 -9.30 1.20
C HIS A 79 -3.66 -9.90 0.98
N TYR A 80 -3.74 -11.22 0.83
CA TYR A 80 -5.01 -11.94 0.63
C TYR A 80 -5.71 -12.34 1.94
N ALA A 81 -5.22 -11.87 3.09
CA ALA A 81 -5.87 -12.15 4.36
C ALA A 81 -7.30 -11.56 4.39
N THR A 82 -8.27 -12.35 4.88
CA THR A 82 -9.68 -11.96 4.87
C THR A 82 -10.11 -11.19 6.13
N SER A 83 -9.20 -11.02 7.09
CA SER A 83 -9.42 -10.25 8.31
C SER A 83 -8.10 -9.71 8.84
N GLU A 84 -8.19 -8.70 9.70
CA GLU A 84 -7.05 -8.17 10.44
C GLU A 84 -6.37 -9.24 11.31
N SER A 85 -7.15 -10.08 11.99
CA SER A 85 -6.63 -11.19 12.78
C SER A 85 -5.87 -12.22 11.93
N HIS A 86 -6.38 -12.54 10.74
CA HIS A 86 -5.73 -13.44 9.79
C HIS A 86 -4.43 -12.82 9.26
N PHE A 87 -4.45 -11.53 8.91
CA PHE A 87 -3.26 -10.78 8.52
C PHE A 87 -2.18 -10.84 9.61
N HIS A 88 -2.53 -10.54 10.86
CA HIS A 88 -1.59 -10.57 11.97
C HIS A 88 -1.01 -11.98 12.20
N ALA A 89 -1.84 -13.02 12.12
CA ALA A 89 -1.37 -14.40 12.23
C ALA A 89 -0.36 -14.74 11.12
N ARG A 90 -0.67 -14.41 9.86
CA ARG A 90 0.24 -14.61 8.71
C ARG A 90 1.54 -13.83 8.88
N LYS A 91 1.45 -12.57 9.28
CA LYS A 91 2.61 -11.70 9.54
C LYS A 91 3.52 -12.28 10.63
N SER A 92 2.96 -12.72 11.76
CA SER A 92 3.75 -13.33 12.83
C SER A 92 4.46 -14.61 12.38
N MET A 93 3.81 -15.44 11.56
CA MET A 93 4.44 -16.65 11.00
C MET A 93 5.53 -16.33 9.98
N ALA A 94 5.31 -15.34 9.11
CA ALA A 94 6.26 -14.88 8.11
C ALA A 94 7.54 -14.35 8.77
N VAL A 95 7.41 -13.40 9.71
CA VAL A 95 8.55 -12.80 10.42
C VAL A 95 9.39 -13.87 11.14
N ARG A 96 8.75 -14.86 11.79
CA ARG A 96 9.48 -15.97 12.42
C ARG A 96 10.29 -16.80 11.41
N ARG A 97 9.72 -17.08 10.23
CA ARG A 97 10.41 -17.80 9.15
C ARG A 97 11.57 -17.01 8.57
N TRP A 98 11.43 -15.70 8.44
CA TRP A 98 12.47 -14.84 7.87
C TRP A 98 13.69 -14.66 8.80
N VAL A 99 13.49 -14.80 10.11
CA VAL A 99 14.56 -14.68 11.14
C VAL A 99 15.27 -16.01 11.41
N ALA A 100 14.62 -17.14 11.15
CA ALA A 100 15.19 -18.48 11.37
C ALA A 100 16.25 -18.87 10.32
N ASP A 101 16.52 -17.99 9.35
CA ASP A 101 17.31 -18.20 8.13
C ASP A 101 18.27 -17.03 7.94
#